data_AF-E3MUW2-F1
#
_entry.id   AF-E3MUW2-F1
#
_cell.length_a   1.000
_cell.length_b   1.000
_cell.length_c   1.000
_cell.angle_alpha   90.00
_cell.angle_beta   90.00
_cell.angle_gamma   90.00
#
_symmetry.space_group_name_H-M   'P 1'
#
loop_
_entity.id
_entity.type
_entity.pdbx_description
1 polymer ?
#
loop_
_entity_poly.entity_id
_entity_poly.type
_entity_poly.pdbx_seq_one_letter_code
_entity_poly.pdbx_strand_id
1 'polypeptide(L)'
;MASGKIVKLNIGGTGFQTTKSTLTRFDGMLKVMIETEIPVEKDESGCIFIDRDPTHFRLILNFLRDGQVTLPDSEKEILEIQQEAQYYLLDGLMELCKRYLLNVCIFEITIINFRKLEHSAEKKIPPNHNIRIIKTDEELLEIITYPKKAVLVIHLPVTHSGVIIYPDGFDGIAVSMKYGSIFDIYYKTYKVNHKIISNPFFNIHEVNSIQAGPNSSFYHNKFSQFMVQLERRIANHIQDNGY
;
A
#
# COMPACT_ATOMS: atom_id res chain seq x y z
N MET A 1 30.94 2.81 22.36
CA MET A 1 29.58 3.36 22.49
C MET A 1 29.73 4.79 22.99
N ALA A 2 29.47 5.80 22.15
CA ALA A 2 29.63 7.19 22.57
C ALA A 2 28.57 7.51 23.63
N SER A 3 29.01 7.82 24.85
CA SER A 3 28.17 8.32 25.93
C SER A 3 27.56 9.65 25.50
N GLY A 4 26.37 9.60 24.90
CA GLY A 4 25.71 10.77 24.32
C GLY A 4 25.14 11.65 25.41
N LYS A 5 25.61 12.90 25.50
CA LYS A 5 25.07 13.93 26.40
C LYS A 5 23.54 13.95 26.31
N ILE A 6 22.89 13.71 27.45
CA ILE A 6 21.43 13.74 27.56
C ILE A 6 20.96 15.18 27.36
N VAL A 7 19.92 15.34 26.55
CA VAL A 7 19.23 16.60 26.28
C VAL A 7 17.80 16.47 26.78
N LYS A 8 17.33 17.48 27.53
CA LYS A 8 15.97 17.60 28.02
C LYS A 8 15.22 18.64 27.18
N LEU A 9 14.03 18.26 26.73
CA LEU A 9 13.14 19.08 25.91
C LEU A 9 11.82 19.25 26.65
N ASN A 10 11.20 20.41 26.50
CA ASN A 10 9.84 20.69 26.94
C ASN A 10 9.02 21.09 25.71
N ILE A 11 8.10 20.24 25.29
CA ILE A 11 7.27 20.43 24.10
C ILE A 11 5.86 20.77 24.57
N GLY A 12 5.48 22.04 24.46
CA GLY A 12 4.14 22.51 24.87
C GLY A 12 3.76 22.18 26.31
N GLY A 13 4.73 22.12 27.22
CA GLY A 13 4.52 21.76 28.64
C GLY A 13 4.83 20.29 28.97
N THR A 14 5.09 19.43 27.98
CA THR A 14 5.43 18.01 28.21
C THR A 14 6.93 17.76 28.10
N GLY A 15 7.51 17.17 29.14
CA GLY A 15 8.93 16.85 29.20
C GLY A 15 9.32 15.61 28.40
N PHE A 16 10.36 15.73 27.57
CA PHE A 16 11.00 14.63 26.85
C PHE A 16 12.51 14.60 27.11
N GLN A 17 13.11 13.42 27.02
CA GLN A 17 14.55 13.25 27.18
C GLN A 17 15.11 12.32 26.11
N THR A 18 16.24 12.70 25.54
CA THR A 18 16.96 11.89 24.56
C THR A 18 18.45 12.28 24.54
N THR A 19 19.21 11.78 23.57
CA THR A 19 20.63 12.09 23.41
C THR A 19 20.84 13.15 22.33
N LYS A 20 21.93 13.92 22.44
CA LYS A 20 22.39 14.81 21.35
C LYS A 20 22.43 14.08 20.01
N SER A 21 22.97 12.85 19.98
CA SER A 21 23.08 12.04 18.77
C SER A 21 21.74 11.71 18.10
N THR A 22 20.65 11.59 18.87
CA THR A 22 19.31 11.37 18.31
C THR A 22 18.81 12.62 17.63
N LEU A 23 18.92 13.78 18.29
CA LEU A 23 18.43 15.06 17.77
C LEU A 23 19.23 15.56 16.56
N THR A 24 20.47 15.12 16.40
CA THR A 24 21.35 15.51 15.29
C THR A 24 21.50 14.43 14.21
N ARG A 25 20.75 13.32 14.29
CA ARG A 25 20.88 12.21 13.32
C ARG A 25 20.47 12.62 11.91
N PHE A 26 19.40 13.40 11.80
CA PHE A 26 18.86 13.87 10.53
C PHE A 26 19.03 15.38 10.44
N ASP A 27 19.17 15.89 9.22
CA ASP A 27 19.07 17.33 8.99
C ASP A 27 17.66 17.81 9.32
N GLY A 28 17.58 19.01 9.89
CA GLY A 28 16.32 19.60 10.35
C GLY A 28 16.53 20.62 11.46
N MET A 29 15.42 21.19 11.95
CA MET A 29 15.41 22.23 12.97
C MET A 29 16.12 21.79 14.25
N LEU A 30 15.82 20.57 14.74
CA LEU A 30 16.37 20.06 15.99
C LEU A 30 17.88 19.89 15.94
N LYS A 31 18.44 19.50 14.79
CA LYS A 31 19.90 19.44 14.61
C LYS A 31 20.52 20.82 14.70
N VAL A 32 19.93 21.79 13.99
CA VAL A 32 20.37 23.19 14.03
C VAL A 32 20.35 23.74 15.45
N MET A 33 19.24 23.56 16.19
CA MET A 33 19.13 24.02 17.59
C MET A 33 20.19 23.42 18.53
N ILE A 34 20.68 22.22 18.24
CA ILE A 34 21.60 21.47 19.10
C ILE A 34 23.08 21.67 18.70
N GLU A 35 23.34 21.98 17.43
CA GLU A 35 24.70 22.14 16.89
C GLU A 35 25.12 23.60 16.72
N THR A 36 24.16 24.54 16.67
CA THR A 36 24.44 25.98 16.51
C THR A 36 24.29 26.76 17.82
N GLU A 37 24.88 27.95 17.87
CA GLU A 37 24.75 28.89 19.00
C GLU A 37 23.49 29.77 18.90
N ILE A 38 22.47 29.33 18.17
CA ILE A 38 21.21 30.06 18.10
C ILE A 38 20.58 30.10 19.50
N PRO A 39 20.11 31.28 19.97
CA PRO A 39 19.39 31.37 21.22
C PRO A 39 18.18 30.43 21.21
N VAL A 40 18.20 29.43 22.08
CA VAL A 40 17.05 28.55 22.32
C VAL A 40 16.39 28.95 23.63
N GLU A 41 15.08 29.10 23.62
CA GLU A 41 14.31 29.34 24.83
C GLU A 41 14.41 28.12 25.76
N LYS A 42 14.50 28.39 27.06
CA LYS A 42 14.53 27.35 28.08
C LYS A 42 13.48 27.66 29.14
N ASP A 43 12.87 26.61 29.67
CA ASP A 43 11.97 26.74 30.82
C ASP A 43 12.76 26.98 32.12
N GLU A 44 12.02 27.17 33.22
CA GLU A 44 12.57 27.38 34.57
C GLU A 44 13.47 26.23 35.04
N SER A 45 13.32 25.04 34.46
CA SER A 45 14.12 23.85 34.76
C SER A 45 15.35 23.69 33.84
N GLY A 46 15.56 24.63 32.91
CA GLY A 46 16.65 24.62 31.95
C GLY A 46 16.46 23.64 30.78
N CYS A 47 15.26 23.11 30.57
CA CYS A 47 14.93 22.29 29.41
C CYS A 47 14.74 23.18 28.18
N ILE A 48 15.17 22.72 27.00
CA ILE A 48 14.92 23.45 25.74
C ILE A 48 13.41 23.45 25.51
N PHE A 49 12.79 24.63 25.46
CA PHE A 49 11.37 24.79 25.26
C PHE A 49 11.04 24.92 23.78
N ILE A 50 10.00 24.23 23.35
CA ILE A 50 9.45 24.31 22.00
C ILE A 50 7.93 24.43 22.13
N ASP A 51 7.38 25.53 21.64
CA ASP A 51 5.94 25.82 21.67
C ASP A 51 5.19 25.05 20.57
N ARG A 52 5.10 23.72 20.75
CA ARG A 52 4.40 22.79 19.86
C ARG A 52 3.56 21.80 20.66
N ASP A 53 2.58 21.21 20.00
CA ASP A 53 1.74 20.15 20.59
C ASP A 53 2.58 18.88 20.82
N PRO A 54 2.65 18.34 22.05
CA PRO A 54 3.44 17.16 22.36
C PRO A 54 2.86 15.85 21.85
N THR A 55 1.60 15.83 21.40
CA THR A 55 0.82 14.62 21.07
C THR A 55 1.60 13.66 20.15
N HIS A 56 2.23 14.21 19.10
CA HIS A 56 2.95 13.41 18.10
C HIS A 56 4.46 13.37 18.31
N PHE A 57 5.00 14.09 19.30
CA PHE A 57 6.44 14.24 19.47
C PHE A 57 7.17 12.92 19.81
N ARG A 58 6.48 11.98 20.48
CA ARG A 58 7.00 10.62 20.70
C ARG A 58 7.31 9.91 19.37
N LEU A 59 6.46 10.09 18.36
CA LEU A 59 6.64 9.51 17.03
C LEU A 59 7.79 10.18 16.29
N ILE A 60 7.92 11.51 16.41
CA ILE A 60 9.08 12.26 15.91
C ILE A 60 10.39 11.70 16.50
N LEU A 61 10.45 11.50 17.82
CA LEU A 61 11.65 10.94 18.46
C LEU A 61 11.97 9.52 17.99
N ASN A 62 10.96 8.67 17.78
CA ASN A 62 11.19 7.33 17.27
C ASN A 62 11.71 7.36 15.83
N PHE A 63 11.18 8.23 14.98
CA PHE A 63 11.73 8.46 13.65
C PHE A 63 13.20 8.90 13.72
N LEU A 64 13.55 9.83 14.60
CA LEU A 64 14.95 10.27 14.80
C LEU A 64 15.86 9.15 15.35
N ARG A 65 15.30 8.17 16.08
CA ARG A 65 16.07 7.04 16.65
C ARG A 65 16.31 5.91 15.68
N ASP A 66 15.39 5.67 14.75
CA ASP A 66 15.41 4.48 13.89
C ASP A 66 15.58 4.83 12.41
N GLY A 67 15.13 6.02 12.00
CA GLY A 67 15.04 6.48 10.61
C GLY A 67 13.78 6.02 9.88
N GLN A 68 12.91 5.30 10.57
CA GLN A 68 11.63 4.82 10.10
C GLN A 68 10.65 4.77 11.28
N VAL A 69 9.35 4.83 11.00
CA VAL A 69 8.32 4.70 12.03
C VAL A 69 7.03 4.18 11.43
N THR A 70 6.27 3.41 12.20
CA THR A 70 4.91 3.00 11.83
C THR A 70 3.97 4.18 12.05
N LEU A 71 3.31 4.64 10.98
CA LEU A 71 2.30 5.69 11.05
C LEU A 71 0.97 5.11 11.57
N PRO A 72 0.14 5.94 12.26
CA PRO A 72 -1.20 5.53 12.66
C PRO A 72 -2.12 5.36 11.43
N ASP A 73 -3.22 4.64 11.59
CA ASP A 73 -4.17 4.40 10.49
C ASP A 73 -5.06 5.63 10.17
N SER A 74 -5.19 6.55 11.14
CA SER A 74 -6.03 7.75 11.05
C SER A 74 -5.42 8.81 10.15
N GLU A 75 -6.11 9.17 9.07
CA GLU A 75 -5.68 10.23 8.14
C GLU A 75 -5.45 11.57 8.86
N LYS A 76 -6.35 11.91 9.79
CA LYS A 76 -6.24 13.13 10.59
C LYS A 76 -4.93 13.14 11.38
N GLU A 77 -4.62 12.04 12.06
CA GLU A 77 -3.37 11.95 12.83
C GLU A 77 -2.15 12.03 11.92
N ILE A 78 -2.20 11.45 10.71
CA ILE A 78 -1.09 11.53 9.76
C ILE A 78 -0.88 12.96 9.25
N LEU A 79 -1.96 13.71 9.01
CA LEU A 79 -1.87 15.14 8.65
C LEU A 79 -1.29 15.96 9.80
N GLU A 80 -1.69 15.69 11.04
CA GLU A 80 -1.10 16.34 12.24
C GLU A 80 0.39 15.99 12.36
N ILE A 81 0.77 14.72 12.19
CA ILE A 81 2.19 14.28 12.18
C ILE A 81 2.96 14.96 11.04
N GLN A 82 2.36 15.11 9.86
CA GLN A 82 2.99 15.78 8.73
C GLN A 82 3.26 17.25 9.02
N GLN A 83 2.36 17.94 9.73
CA GLN A 83 2.57 19.31 10.17
C GLN A 83 3.73 19.41 11.16
N GLU A 84 3.83 18.49 12.12
CA GLU A 84 4.99 18.46 13.03
C GLU A 84 6.28 18.12 12.28
N ALA A 85 6.26 17.16 11.36
CA ALA A 85 7.42 16.82 10.53
C ALA A 85 7.88 18.02 9.69
N GLN A 86 6.94 18.83 9.18
CA GLN A 86 7.24 20.07 8.49
C GLN A 86 7.84 21.12 9.42
N TYR A 87 7.30 21.29 10.62
CA TYR A 87 7.83 22.23 11.61
C TYR A 87 9.27 21.89 12.00
N TYR A 88 9.56 20.61 12.27
CA TYR A 88 10.91 20.15 12.62
C TYR A 88 11.84 19.99 11.40
N LEU A 89 11.36 20.27 10.19
CA LEU A 89 12.09 20.17 8.92
C LEU A 89 12.65 18.75 8.67
N LEU A 90 11.83 17.73 8.89
CA LEU A 90 12.20 16.31 8.74
C LEU A 90 11.69 15.74 7.41
N ASP A 91 12.45 15.96 6.33
CA ASP A 91 12.08 15.58 4.96
C ASP A 91 11.70 14.10 4.83
N GLY A 92 12.47 13.21 5.46
CA GLY A 92 12.21 11.77 5.42
C GLY A 92 10.85 11.39 6.02
N LEU A 93 10.43 12.06 7.11
CA LEU A 93 9.13 11.80 7.73
C LEU A 93 7.99 12.46 6.94
N MET A 94 8.20 13.66 6.41
CA MET A 94 7.24 14.29 5.51
C MET A 94 6.94 13.41 4.29
N GLU A 95 7.97 12.80 3.70
CA GLU A 95 7.81 11.88 2.57
C GLU A 95 7.07 10.60 2.95
N LEU A 96 7.33 10.03 4.14
CA LEU A 96 6.58 8.89 4.66
C LEU A 96 5.08 9.22 4.81
N CYS A 97 4.74 10.37 5.39
CA CYS A 97 3.36 10.82 5.53
C CYS A 97 2.70 11.05 4.16
N LYS A 98 3.38 11.73 3.22
CA LYS A 98 2.87 11.96 1.86
C LYS A 98 2.58 10.63 1.16
N ARG A 99 3.51 9.68 1.20
CA ARG A 99 3.33 8.37 0.57
C ARG A 99 2.14 7.63 1.17
N TYR A 100 1.96 7.68 2.49
CA TYR A 100 0.82 7.07 3.14
C TYR A 100 -0.51 7.73 2.72
N LEU A 101 -0.59 9.06 2.78
CA LEU A 101 -1.78 9.82 2.37
C LEU A 101 -2.10 9.62 0.89
N LEU A 102 -1.08 9.56 0.01
CA LEU A 102 -1.28 9.24 -1.41
C LEU A 102 -1.80 7.82 -1.61
N ASN A 103 -1.30 6.85 -0.85
CA ASN A 103 -1.83 5.49 -0.91
C ASN A 103 -3.30 5.47 -0.46
N VAL A 104 -3.66 6.14 0.64
CA VAL A 104 -5.05 6.28 1.10
C VAL A 104 -5.90 7.00 0.06
N CYS A 105 -5.42 8.10 -0.52
CA CYS A 105 -6.13 8.88 -1.52
C CYS A 105 -6.32 8.10 -2.82
N ILE A 106 -5.38 7.24 -3.23
CA ILE A 106 -5.57 6.32 -4.35
C ILE A 106 -6.67 5.30 -4.02
N PHE A 107 -6.70 4.77 -2.79
CA PHE A 107 -7.79 3.90 -2.34
C PHE A 107 -9.15 4.63 -2.34
N GLU A 108 -9.21 5.85 -1.82
CA GLU A 108 -10.44 6.64 -1.78
C GLU A 108 -10.87 7.13 -3.15
N ILE A 109 -9.97 7.59 -4.02
CA ILE A 109 -10.27 7.94 -5.41
C ILE A 109 -10.74 6.69 -6.17
N THR A 110 -10.15 5.52 -5.91
CA THR A 110 -10.63 4.26 -6.49
C THR A 110 -12.04 3.95 -5.99
N ILE A 111 -12.31 4.06 -4.69
CA ILE A 111 -13.64 3.83 -4.10
C ILE A 111 -14.66 4.89 -4.54
N ILE A 112 -14.27 6.16 -4.65
CA ILE A 112 -15.11 7.27 -5.11
C ILE A 112 -15.36 7.14 -6.61
N ASN A 113 -14.39 6.72 -7.41
CA ASN A 113 -14.62 6.39 -8.82
C ASN A 113 -15.58 5.20 -8.94
N PHE A 114 -15.44 4.17 -8.09
CA PHE A 114 -16.42 3.08 -7.97
C PHE A 114 -17.81 3.59 -7.54
N ARG A 115 -17.92 4.48 -6.56
CA ARG A 115 -19.20 5.02 -6.04
C ARG A 115 -19.82 6.09 -6.94
N LYS A 116 -19.02 6.89 -7.65
CA LYS A 116 -19.47 7.81 -8.71
C LYS A 116 -19.89 7.03 -9.95
N LEU A 117 -19.22 5.91 -10.25
CA LEU A 117 -19.75 4.93 -11.19
C LEU A 117 -21.12 4.50 -10.68
N GLU A 118 -21.31 4.04 -9.45
CA GLU A 118 -22.64 3.66 -8.91
C GLU A 118 -23.70 4.78 -8.98
N HIS A 119 -23.39 6.03 -8.60
CA HIS A 119 -24.35 7.15 -8.63
C HIS A 119 -24.61 7.74 -10.03
N SER A 120 -23.64 7.68 -10.95
CA SER A 120 -23.85 8.00 -12.37
C SER A 120 -24.45 6.81 -13.15
N ALA A 121 -24.38 5.60 -12.60
CA ALA A 121 -24.84 4.34 -13.18
C ALA A 121 -26.32 4.06 -12.99
N GLU A 122 -27.01 4.79 -12.12
CA GLU A 122 -28.47 4.67 -11.98
C GLU A 122 -29.24 5.06 -13.24
N LYS A 123 -28.55 5.53 -14.30
CA LYS A 123 -29.15 5.66 -15.62
C LYS A 123 -28.54 4.86 -16.75
N LYS A 124 -27.55 3.95 -16.55
CA LYS A 124 -27.06 3.10 -17.67
C LYS A 124 -26.07 1.96 -17.37
N ILE A 125 -25.91 1.42 -16.14
CA ILE A 125 -25.15 0.17 -15.97
C ILE A 125 -26.10 -1.03 -15.87
N PRO A 126 -26.05 -2.00 -16.80
CA PRO A 126 -26.85 -3.21 -16.71
C PRO A 126 -26.43 -4.07 -15.49
N PRO A 127 -27.38 -4.74 -14.82
CA PRO A 127 -27.31 -5.08 -13.39
C PRO A 127 -26.40 -6.27 -12.99
N ASN A 128 -25.36 -6.65 -13.74
CA ASN A 128 -24.75 -7.99 -13.59
C ASN A 128 -23.21 -8.09 -13.53
N HIS A 129 -22.47 -7.07 -13.08
CA HIS A 129 -21.01 -7.19 -12.92
C HIS A 129 -20.56 -7.16 -11.44
N ASN A 130 -20.86 -8.24 -10.72
CA ASN A 130 -20.25 -8.51 -9.41
C ASN A 130 -18.84 -9.08 -9.61
N ILE A 131 -17.81 -8.40 -9.10
CA ILE A 131 -16.44 -8.95 -9.02
C ILE A 131 -16.49 -10.26 -8.21
N ARG A 132 -16.03 -11.36 -8.79
CA ARG A 132 -16.10 -12.70 -8.16
C ARG A 132 -14.78 -13.02 -7.46
N ILE A 133 -14.79 -13.05 -6.13
CA ILE A 133 -13.60 -13.29 -5.30
C ILE A 133 -13.61 -14.73 -4.80
N ILE A 134 -12.49 -15.44 -4.99
CA ILE A 134 -12.26 -16.78 -4.46
C ILE A 134 -11.53 -16.68 -3.12
N LYS A 135 -12.09 -17.28 -2.07
CA LYS A 135 -11.57 -17.23 -0.70
C LYS A 135 -10.71 -18.43 -0.34
N THR A 136 -10.98 -19.60 -0.92
CA THR A 136 -10.31 -20.86 -0.54
C THR A 136 -9.79 -21.63 -1.76
N ASP A 137 -8.84 -22.54 -1.51
CA ASP A 137 -8.38 -23.48 -2.54
C ASP A 137 -9.49 -24.44 -2.97
N GLU A 138 -10.38 -24.81 -2.06
CA GLU A 138 -11.55 -25.64 -2.32
C GLU A 138 -12.52 -24.95 -3.30
N GLU A 139 -12.87 -23.69 -3.05
CA GLU A 139 -13.72 -22.90 -3.94
C GLU A 139 -13.06 -22.73 -5.33
N LEU A 140 -11.74 -22.53 -5.39
CA LEU A 140 -11.02 -22.53 -6.67
C LEU A 140 -11.21 -23.85 -7.40
N LEU A 141 -11.00 -24.98 -6.72
CA LEU A 141 -11.13 -26.31 -7.31
C LEU A 141 -12.54 -26.53 -7.83
N GLU A 142 -13.57 -26.20 -7.07
CA GLU A 142 -14.97 -26.30 -7.52
C GLU A 142 -15.23 -25.54 -8.81
N ILE A 143 -14.71 -24.31 -8.91
CA ILE A 143 -14.88 -23.46 -10.11
C ILE A 143 -14.19 -24.06 -11.33
N ILE A 144 -12.96 -24.56 -11.18
CA ILE A 144 -12.13 -24.97 -12.32
C ILE A 144 -12.25 -26.45 -12.71
N THR A 145 -12.92 -27.29 -11.90
CA THR A 145 -12.98 -28.74 -12.17
C THR A 145 -13.87 -29.06 -13.37
N TYR A 146 -14.99 -28.37 -13.55
CA TYR A 146 -15.90 -28.57 -14.70
C TYR A 146 -16.47 -27.24 -15.21
N PRO A 147 -15.62 -26.35 -15.76
CA PRO A 147 -16.06 -25.04 -16.20
C PRO A 147 -16.94 -25.15 -17.45
N LYS A 148 -18.15 -24.60 -17.41
CA LYS A 148 -19.06 -24.50 -18.57
C LYS A 148 -18.63 -23.43 -19.58
N LYS A 149 -17.71 -22.56 -19.17
CA LYS A 149 -17.13 -21.44 -19.90
C LYS A 149 -15.69 -21.29 -19.44
N ALA A 150 -14.76 -20.92 -20.33
CA ALA A 150 -13.36 -20.75 -19.95
C ALA A 150 -13.23 -19.83 -18.73
N VAL A 151 -12.41 -20.21 -17.75
CA VAL A 151 -12.28 -19.48 -16.49
C VAL A 151 -10.94 -18.75 -16.46
N LEU A 152 -10.96 -17.44 -16.27
CA LEU A 152 -9.76 -16.65 -16.03
C LEU A 152 -9.64 -16.36 -14.53
N VAL A 153 -8.61 -16.91 -13.89
CA VAL A 153 -8.31 -16.67 -12.47
C VAL A 153 -7.10 -15.75 -12.35
N ILE A 154 -7.30 -14.58 -11.74
CA ILE A 154 -6.23 -13.61 -11.50
C ILE A 154 -5.80 -13.72 -10.04
N HIS A 155 -4.53 -14.05 -9.82
CA HIS A 155 -3.94 -14.24 -8.51
C HIS A 155 -3.21 -12.99 -8.05
N LEU A 156 -3.70 -12.39 -6.96
CA LEU A 156 -3.21 -11.12 -6.43
C LEU A 156 -2.51 -11.34 -5.08
N PRO A 157 -1.24 -10.92 -4.94
CA PRO A 157 -0.52 -11.07 -3.68
C PRO A 157 -1.09 -10.13 -2.61
N VAL A 158 -1.05 -10.58 -1.36
CA VAL A 158 -1.47 -9.83 -0.18
C VAL A 158 -0.28 -9.64 0.76
N THR A 159 -0.04 -8.40 1.16
CA THR A 159 0.99 -8.05 2.14
C THR A 159 0.68 -8.66 3.52
N HIS A 160 1.67 -8.65 4.41
CA HIS A 160 1.46 -9.02 5.82
C HIS A 160 0.41 -8.14 6.53
N SER A 161 0.21 -6.91 6.06
CA SER A 161 -0.82 -5.98 6.55
C SER A 161 -2.20 -6.21 5.93
N GLY A 162 -2.38 -7.23 5.08
CA GLY A 162 -3.67 -7.53 4.45
C GLY A 162 -3.98 -6.70 3.21
N VAL A 163 -3.01 -5.93 2.69
CA VAL A 163 -3.18 -5.10 1.49
C VAL A 163 -2.96 -5.93 0.23
N ILE A 164 -3.94 -5.94 -0.66
CA ILE A 164 -3.83 -6.55 -1.99
C ILE A 164 -2.93 -5.67 -2.87
N ILE A 165 -1.92 -6.27 -3.50
CA ILE A 165 -1.02 -5.57 -4.41
C ILE A 165 -1.47 -5.84 -5.85
N TYR A 166 -1.78 -4.79 -6.59
CA TYR A 166 -2.21 -4.88 -7.98
C TYR A 166 -1.04 -4.68 -8.96
N PRO A 167 -1.07 -5.33 -10.13
CA PRO A 167 -0.14 -5.04 -11.22
C PRO A 167 -0.28 -3.60 -11.76
N ASP A 168 0.78 -3.07 -12.35
CA ASP A 168 0.75 -1.75 -12.98
C ASP A 168 -0.28 -1.72 -14.12
N GLY A 169 -1.14 -0.69 -14.14
CA GLY A 169 -2.18 -0.53 -15.16
C GLY A 169 -3.32 -1.55 -15.07
N PHE A 170 -3.41 -2.31 -13.97
CA PHE A 170 -4.48 -3.28 -13.77
C PHE A 170 -5.77 -2.62 -13.27
N ASP A 171 -6.85 -2.82 -14.02
CA ASP A 171 -8.21 -2.46 -13.61
C ASP A 171 -9.11 -3.70 -13.78
N GLY A 172 -9.51 -4.29 -12.65
CA GLY A 172 -10.35 -5.49 -12.63
C GLY A 172 -11.72 -5.27 -13.26
N ILE A 173 -12.31 -4.08 -13.15
CA ILE A 173 -13.59 -3.78 -13.81
C ILE A 173 -13.35 -3.75 -15.33
N ALA A 174 -12.33 -3.03 -15.79
CA ALA A 174 -12.04 -2.93 -17.22
C ALA A 174 -11.72 -4.30 -17.83
N VAL A 175 -10.95 -5.14 -17.14
CA VAL A 175 -10.68 -6.54 -17.52
C VAL A 175 -11.99 -7.34 -17.59
N SER A 176 -12.85 -7.20 -16.58
CA SER A 176 -14.13 -7.92 -16.53
C SER A 176 -15.08 -7.47 -17.65
N MET A 177 -15.15 -6.18 -17.95
CA MET A 177 -15.95 -5.64 -19.05
C MET A 177 -15.43 -6.09 -20.41
N LYS A 178 -14.10 -6.06 -20.60
CA LYS A 178 -13.46 -6.36 -21.89
C LYS A 178 -13.52 -7.85 -22.23
N TYR A 179 -13.38 -8.72 -21.23
CA TYR A 179 -13.20 -10.16 -21.45
C TYR A 179 -14.30 -11.04 -20.82
N GLY A 180 -15.27 -10.45 -20.12
CA GLY A 180 -16.34 -11.19 -19.42
C GLY A 180 -17.36 -11.87 -20.35
N SER A 181 -17.40 -11.52 -21.64
CA SER A 181 -18.15 -12.31 -22.64
C SER A 181 -17.44 -13.63 -22.97
N ILE A 182 -16.11 -13.67 -22.87
CA ILE A 182 -15.25 -14.79 -23.27
C ILE A 182 -14.99 -15.71 -22.07
N PHE A 183 -14.69 -15.12 -20.91
CA PHE A 183 -14.35 -15.86 -19.69
C PHE A 183 -15.38 -15.68 -18.58
N ASP A 184 -15.45 -16.65 -17.67
CA ASP A 184 -15.85 -16.40 -16.29
C ASP A 184 -14.61 -15.95 -15.51
N ILE A 185 -14.63 -14.71 -14.99
CA ILE A 185 -13.44 -14.07 -14.43
C ILE A 185 -13.52 -14.06 -12.90
N TYR A 186 -12.47 -14.55 -12.26
CA TYR A 186 -12.34 -14.66 -10.81
C TYR A 186 -11.03 -14.07 -10.31
N TYR A 187 -11.04 -13.59 -9.07
CA TYR A 187 -9.90 -13.00 -8.40
C TYR A 187 -9.59 -13.79 -7.14
N LYS A 188 -8.36 -14.26 -7.01
CA LYS A 188 -7.91 -15.03 -5.85
C LYS A 188 -6.76 -14.33 -5.17
N THR A 189 -6.88 -14.07 -3.88
CA THR A 189 -5.80 -13.48 -3.10
C THR A 189 -4.91 -14.57 -2.51
N TYR A 190 -3.63 -14.28 -2.33
CA TYR A 190 -2.70 -15.21 -1.69
C TYR A 190 -1.65 -14.47 -0.85
N LYS A 191 -1.26 -15.07 0.28
CA LYS A 191 -0.29 -14.45 1.19
C LYS A 191 1.13 -14.63 0.65
N VAL A 192 1.92 -13.56 0.68
CA VAL A 192 3.34 -13.58 0.28
C VAL A 192 4.18 -14.12 1.44
N ASN A 193 5.06 -15.10 1.17
CA ASN A 193 6.00 -15.63 2.16
C ASN A 193 7.32 -14.84 2.11
N HIS A 194 7.92 -14.51 3.26
CA HIS A 194 9.08 -13.60 3.43
C HIS A 194 10.32 -13.87 2.56
N LYS A 195 10.41 -15.00 1.84
CA LYS A 195 11.60 -15.42 1.08
C LYS A 195 11.54 -15.13 -0.43
N ILE A 196 10.37 -14.85 -1.00
CA ILE A 196 10.21 -14.65 -2.45
C ILE A 196 9.16 -13.55 -2.67
N ILE A 197 9.54 -12.48 -3.38
CA ILE A 197 8.57 -11.50 -3.92
C ILE A 197 7.71 -12.26 -4.93
N SER A 198 6.50 -12.64 -4.53
CA SER A 198 5.57 -13.30 -5.41
C SER A 198 4.82 -12.25 -6.23
N ASN A 199 5.10 -12.20 -7.52
CA ASN A 199 4.41 -11.30 -8.42
C ASN A 199 2.97 -11.79 -8.70
N PRO A 200 2.04 -10.89 -9.05
CA PRO A 200 0.73 -11.31 -9.54
C PRO A 200 0.88 -12.21 -10.78
N PHE A 201 0.00 -13.19 -10.88
CA PHE A 201 -0.05 -14.12 -12.01
C PHE A 201 -1.51 -14.43 -12.35
N PHE A 202 -1.74 -15.11 -13.47
CA PHE A 202 -3.09 -15.49 -13.88
C PHE A 202 -3.07 -16.88 -14.52
N ASN A 203 -4.21 -17.57 -14.46
CA ASN A 203 -4.43 -18.84 -15.11
C ASN A 203 -5.70 -18.78 -15.95
N ILE A 204 -5.67 -19.41 -17.13
CA ILE A 204 -6.85 -19.66 -17.95
C ILE A 204 -7.12 -21.16 -17.86
N HIS A 205 -8.32 -21.53 -17.44
CA HIS A 205 -8.79 -22.91 -17.37
C HIS A 205 -9.82 -23.11 -18.48
N GLU A 206 -9.48 -23.99 -19.43
CA GLU A 206 -10.31 -24.25 -20.60
C GLU A 206 -11.51 -25.13 -20.24
N VAL A 207 -12.55 -25.05 -21.07
CA VAL A 207 -13.64 -26.01 -21.04
C VAL A 207 -13.07 -27.40 -21.35
N ASN A 208 -13.28 -28.36 -20.44
CA ASN A 208 -12.81 -29.75 -20.54
C ASN A 208 -11.28 -29.99 -20.44
N SER A 209 -10.47 -29.04 -19.98
CA SER A 209 -9.05 -29.30 -19.69
C SER A 209 -8.84 -29.75 -18.25
N ILE A 210 -8.41 -31.00 -18.04
CA ILE A 210 -7.86 -31.46 -16.76
C ILE A 210 -6.42 -30.96 -16.65
N GLN A 211 -6.22 -29.69 -16.33
CA GLN A 211 -4.93 -29.20 -15.85
C GLN A 211 -5.09 -28.69 -14.42
N ALA A 212 -5.10 -29.64 -13.49
CA ALA A 212 -4.90 -29.38 -12.07
C ALA A 212 -3.40 -29.23 -11.81
N GLY A 213 -2.84 -28.09 -12.19
CA GLY A 213 -1.44 -27.79 -11.94
C GLY A 213 -1.10 -26.39 -12.41
N PRO A 214 -0.40 -25.58 -11.60
CA PRO A 214 0.10 -24.29 -12.06
C PRO A 214 1.09 -24.56 -13.19
N ASN A 215 0.83 -24.01 -14.38
CA ASN A 215 1.82 -24.05 -15.44
C ASN A 215 3.08 -23.32 -14.94
N SER A 216 4.17 -24.07 -14.79
CA SER A 216 5.40 -23.65 -14.11
C SER A 216 6.07 -22.42 -14.71
N SER A 217 5.64 -21.97 -15.89
CA SER A 217 6.13 -20.78 -16.59
C SER A 217 5.64 -19.43 -16.03
N PHE A 218 4.62 -19.39 -15.16
CA PHE A 218 3.92 -18.14 -14.83
C PHE A 218 4.24 -17.54 -13.45
N TYR A 219 5.11 -18.19 -12.67
CA TYR A 219 5.48 -17.74 -11.32
C TYR A 219 6.30 -16.43 -11.27
N HIS A 220 6.61 -15.80 -12.41
CA HIS A 220 7.63 -14.74 -12.49
C HIS A 220 7.25 -13.54 -13.39
N ASN A 221 5.97 -13.20 -13.50
CA ASN A 221 5.57 -12.04 -14.30
C ASN A 221 5.91 -10.75 -13.55
N LYS A 222 6.86 -9.94 -14.04
CA LYS A 222 7.12 -8.62 -13.42
C LYS A 222 5.84 -7.77 -13.44
N PHE A 223 5.57 -7.03 -12.37
CA PHE A 223 4.42 -6.11 -12.24
C PHE A 223 4.20 -5.25 -13.49
N SER A 224 5.27 -4.71 -14.06
CA SER A 224 5.24 -3.84 -15.25
C SER A 224 4.91 -4.54 -16.58
N GLN A 225 4.93 -5.87 -16.62
CA GLN A 225 4.67 -6.66 -17.83
C GLN A 225 3.37 -7.47 -17.76
N PHE A 226 2.67 -7.41 -16.62
CA PHE A 226 1.50 -8.25 -16.36
C PHE A 226 0.40 -8.05 -17.42
N MET A 227 -0.01 -6.80 -17.67
CA MET A 227 -1.09 -6.51 -18.63
C MET A 227 -0.72 -6.94 -20.04
N VAL A 228 0.50 -6.64 -20.50
CA VAL A 228 0.98 -7.03 -21.83
C VAL A 228 0.93 -8.55 -22.03
N GLN A 229 1.29 -9.32 -21.00
CA GLN A 229 1.25 -10.79 -21.06
C GLN A 229 -0.18 -11.34 -20.97
N LEU A 230 -1.03 -10.73 -20.15
CA LEU A 230 -2.45 -11.07 -20.05
C LEU A 230 -3.13 -10.88 -21.40
N GLU A 231 -2.99 -9.71 -22.01
CA GLU A 231 -3.61 -9.39 -23.30
C GLU A 231 -3.10 -10.32 -24.41
N ARG A 232 -1.78 -10.58 -24.45
CA ARG A 232 -1.21 -11.55 -25.40
C ARG A 232 -1.80 -12.95 -25.22
N ARG A 233 -1.94 -13.42 -23.97
CA ARG A 233 -2.43 -14.79 -23.72
C ARG A 233 -3.92 -14.92 -24.03
N ILE A 234 -4.71 -13.90 -23.74
CA ILE A 234 -6.12 -13.84 -24.12
C ILE A 234 -6.25 -13.81 -25.64
N ALA A 235 -5.45 -13.01 -26.35
CA ALA A 235 -5.47 -12.97 -27.81
C ALA A 235 -5.16 -14.35 -28.43
N ASN A 236 -4.15 -15.06 -27.90
CA ASN A 236 -3.85 -16.42 -28.33
C ASN A 236 -5.01 -17.38 -28.04
N HIS A 237 -5.62 -17.31 -26.86
CA HIS A 237 -6.78 -18.14 -26.51
C HIS A 237 -7.98 -17.90 -27.44
N ILE A 238 -8.26 -16.63 -27.77
CA ILE A 238 -9.33 -16.26 -28.71
C ILE A 238 -9.05 -16.87 -30.09
N GLN A 239 -7.81 -16.76 -30.56
CA GLN A 239 -7.39 -17.33 -31.83
C GLN A 239 -7.48 -18.86 -31.85
N ASP A 240 -7.06 -19.53 -30.77
CA ASP A 240 -7.04 -21.00 -30.67
C ASP A 240 -8.45 -21.60 -30.58
N ASN A 241 -9.42 -20.87 -30.03
CA ASN A 241 -10.78 -21.36 -29.75
C ASN A 241 -11.88 -20.73 -30.64
N GLY A 242 -11.56 -19.77 -31.50
CA GLY A 242 -12.48 -19.22 -32.51
C GLY A 242 -13.60 -18.32 -31.94
N TYR A 243 -13.28 -17.52 -30.92
CA TYR A 243 -14.19 -16.54 -30.32
C TYR A 243 -14.28 -15.22 -31.10
#